data_AF-A0A7D9IDP0-F1
#
_entry.id   AF-A0A7D9IDP0-F1
#
_cell.length_a   1.000
_cell.length_b   1.000
_cell.length_c   1.000
_cell.angle_alpha   90.00
_cell.angle_beta   90.00
_cell.angle_gamma   90.00
#
_symmetry.space_group_name_H-M   'P 1'
#
loop_
_entity.id
_entity.type
_entity.pdbx_description
1 polymer ?
#
loop_
_entity_poly.entity_id
_entity_poly.type
_entity_poly.pdbx_seq_one_letter_code
_entity_poly.pdbx_strand_id
1 'polypeptide(L)'
;MYWLSTFLPSLVKYINRYHFSWLKSQPEEIIDEAEKIFTFDCLFAQYVNEWAIPREKTAYVMKRLKKWLDESGFFAHMPVEVRFVAKDDIYMSPAFGRDVCFIGIIMFRPYRKFVPHEDFWNFYEDLMFSVGGRPHWAKAHKLGSQALRKIYPNFDDFRNVCSKLDPGRLFVNDYLERTLFPPEKVMT
;
A
#
# COMPACT_ATOMS: atom_id res chain seq x y z
N MET A 1 -18.10 7.87 14.61
CA MET A 1 -18.25 9.03 13.68
C MET A 1 -17.99 8.65 12.22
N TYR A 2 -16.87 8.01 11.88
CA TYR A 2 -16.55 7.60 10.48
C TYR A 2 -17.56 6.66 9.81
N TRP A 3 -18.41 5.95 10.57
CA TRP A 3 -19.49 5.18 9.96
C TRP A 3 -20.51 6.06 9.23
N LEU A 4 -20.87 7.22 9.79
CA LEU A 4 -21.82 8.17 9.17
C LEU A 4 -21.26 8.80 7.90
N SER A 5 -19.94 9.02 7.84
CA SER A 5 -19.32 9.57 6.63
C SER A 5 -19.36 8.63 5.43
N THR A 6 -19.66 7.35 5.64
CA THR A 6 -19.91 6.41 4.53
C THR A 6 -21.24 6.65 3.81
N PHE A 7 -22.09 7.53 4.34
CA PHE A 7 -23.34 7.98 3.68
C PHE A 7 -23.25 9.44 3.26
N LEU A 8 -22.48 10.26 3.99
CA LEU A 8 -22.24 11.67 3.69
C LEU A 8 -20.72 11.94 3.67
N PRO A 9 -20.02 11.70 2.56
CA PRO A 9 -18.56 11.80 2.47
C PRO A 9 -17.99 13.17 2.87
N SER A 10 -18.75 14.24 2.64
CA SER A 10 -18.36 15.60 3.03
C SER A 10 -18.19 15.79 4.55
N LEU A 11 -18.69 14.86 5.38
CA LEU A 11 -18.46 14.86 6.83
C LEU A 11 -17.04 14.49 7.22
N VAL A 12 -16.30 13.74 6.37
CA VAL A 12 -14.94 13.27 6.66
C VAL A 12 -14.03 14.44 7.07
N LYS A 13 -14.08 15.56 6.34
CA LYS A 13 -13.24 16.72 6.64
C LYS A 13 -13.43 17.26 8.06
N TYR A 14 -14.68 17.26 8.55
CA TYR A 14 -15.00 17.74 9.89
C TYR A 14 -14.61 16.70 10.95
N ILE A 15 -14.83 15.42 10.68
CA ILE A 15 -14.44 14.32 11.56
C ILE A 15 -12.91 14.31 11.73
N ASN A 16 -12.15 14.36 10.63
CA ASN A 16 -10.70 14.38 10.65
C ASN A 16 -10.19 15.60 11.41
N ARG A 17 -10.71 16.80 11.10
CA ARG A 17 -10.29 18.03 11.76
C ARG A 17 -10.49 17.92 13.27
N TYR A 18 -11.68 17.50 13.71
CA TYR A 18 -11.97 17.33 15.13
C TYR A 18 -11.06 16.29 15.79
N HIS A 19 -10.88 15.12 15.17
CA HIS A 19 -10.06 14.04 15.70
C HIS A 19 -8.60 14.49 15.90
N PHE A 20 -7.98 15.07 14.87
CA PHE A 20 -6.56 15.47 14.94
C PHE A 20 -6.33 16.76 15.71
N SER A 21 -7.26 17.73 15.71
CA SER A 21 -7.08 18.98 16.46
C SER A 21 -7.34 18.84 17.96
N TRP A 22 -8.20 17.88 18.35
CA TRP A 22 -8.71 17.83 19.72
C TRP A 22 -8.27 16.58 20.49
N LEU A 23 -8.22 15.41 19.85
CA LEU A 23 -7.87 14.15 20.52
C LEU A 23 -6.39 13.77 20.39
N LYS A 24 -5.71 14.26 19.36
CA LYS A 24 -4.31 13.89 19.03
C LYS A 24 -3.40 15.09 18.77
N SER A 25 -3.66 16.20 19.45
CA SER A 25 -2.92 17.46 19.25
C SER A 25 -1.70 17.64 20.14
N GLN A 26 -1.56 16.84 21.20
CA GLN A 26 -0.44 16.95 22.14
C GLN A 26 0.64 15.91 21.84
N PRO A 27 1.93 16.28 21.94
CA PRO A 27 3.01 15.31 21.93
C PRO A 27 2.81 14.30 23.07
N GLU A 28 2.99 13.01 22.76
CA GLU A 28 3.01 11.92 23.73
C GLU A 28 4.42 11.31 23.70
N GLU A 29 4.99 11.05 24.88
CA GLU A 29 6.26 10.33 25.04
C GLU A 29 5.99 9.09 25.89
N ILE A 30 6.41 7.92 25.39
CA ILE A 30 6.21 6.63 26.04
C ILE A 30 7.54 5.87 25.98
N ILE A 31 8.00 5.38 27.12
CA ILE A 31 9.21 4.55 27.25
C ILE A 31 8.78 3.20 27.81
N ASP A 32 8.97 2.13 27.05
CA ASP A 32 8.63 0.77 27.44
C ASP A 32 9.43 -0.25 26.59
N GLU A 33 9.21 -1.54 26.84
CA GLU A 33 9.74 -2.65 26.04
C GLU A 33 9.25 -2.58 24.58
N ALA A 34 10.10 -3.06 23.66
CA ALA A 34 9.91 -2.86 22.22
C ALA A 34 8.55 -3.38 21.73
N GLU A 35 8.11 -4.55 22.19
CA GLU A 35 6.83 -5.14 21.81
C GLU A 35 5.63 -4.30 22.28
N LYS A 36 5.73 -3.60 23.41
CA LYS A 36 4.67 -2.71 23.91
C LYS A 36 4.63 -1.38 23.18
N ILE A 37 5.74 -0.98 22.55
CA ILE A 37 5.84 0.23 21.73
C ILE A 37 5.48 -0.03 20.26
N PHE A 38 5.89 -1.17 19.69
CA PHE A 38 5.75 -1.46 18.26
C PHE A 38 4.49 -2.23 17.87
N THR A 39 3.74 -2.75 18.84
CA THR A 39 2.48 -3.45 18.55
C THR A 39 1.28 -2.56 18.86
N PHE A 40 0.24 -2.67 18.05
CA PHE A 40 -1.05 -2.01 18.30
C PHE A 40 -2.18 -2.80 17.66
N ASP A 41 -3.35 -2.76 18.28
CA ASP A 41 -4.52 -3.45 17.75
C ASP A 41 -5.15 -2.66 16.59
N CYS A 42 -5.14 -3.27 15.40
CA CYS A 42 -5.89 -2.80 14.24
C CYS A 42 -7.35 -3.27 14.32
N LEU A 43 -8.14 -2.68 15.22
CA LEU A 43 -9.50 -3.17 15.55
C LEU A 43 -10.57 -2.93 14.48
N PHE A 44 -10.23 -2.36 13.32
CA PHE A 44 -11.21 -2.03 12.30
C PHE A 44 -10.80 -2.50 10.91
N ALA A 45 -11.81 -2.97 10.16
CA ALA A 45 -11.63 -3.41 8.78
C ALA A 45 -11.36 -2.22 7.85
N GLN A 46 -10.44 -2.43 6.93
CA GLN A 46 -9.88 -1.39 6.05
C GLN A 46 -9.56 -1.99 4.69
N TYR A 47 -9.71 -1.17 3.65
CA TYR A 47 -8.99 -1.39 2.40
C TYR A 47 -7.64 -0.69 2.51
N VAL A 48 -6.55 -1.40 2.22
CA VAL A 48 -5.18 -0.88 2.35
C VAL A 48 -4.41 -1.13 1.07
N ASN A 49 -3.79 -0.06 0.56
CA ASN A 49 -2.89 -0.10 -0.58
C ASN A 49 -1.59 0.62 -0.17
N GLU A 50 -0.43 0.03 -0.45
CA GLU A 50 0.85 0.56 0.00
C GLU A 50 1.92 0.24 -1.03
N TRP A 51 2.77 1.22 -1.32
CA TRP A 51 3.84 1.10 -2.30
C TRP A 51 5.11 1.73 -1.76
N ALA A 52 6.25 1.14 -2.11
CA ALA A 52 7.58 1.67 -1.80
C ALA A 52 8.14 2.43 -3.00
N ILE A 53 8.49 3.70 -2.80
CA ILE A 53 9.10 4.57 -3.81
C ILE A 53 10.54 4.93 -3.42
N PRO A 54 11.40 5.35 -4.36
CA PRO A 54 12.69 5.93 -4.01
C PRO A 54 12.53 7.07 -2.98
N ARG A 55 13.32 7.03 -1.91
CA ARG A 55 13.22 7.94 -0.75
C ARG A 55 13.19 9.42 -1.15
N GLU A 56 13.97 9.81 -2.15
CA GLU A 56 14.07 11.18 -2.64
C GLU A 56 12.78 11.70 -3.29
N LYS A 57 11.87 10.82 -3.69
CA LYS A 57 10.60 11.16 -4.35
C LYS A 57 9.43 11.37 -3.38
N THR A 58 9.64 11.16 -2.08
CA THR A 58 8.57 11.28 -1.06
C THR A 58 7.86 12.62 -1.09
N ALA A 59 8.60 13.73 -1.07
CA ALA A 59 7.99 15.07 -1.05
C ALA A 59 7.16 15.35 -2.31
N TYR A 60 7.61 14.86 -3.47
CA TYR A 60 6.88 14.99 -4.73
C TYR A 60 5.56 14.22 -4.67
N VAL A 61 5.59 12.95 -4.27
CA VAL A 61 4.39 12.10 -4.17
C VAL A 61 3.39 12.66 -3.18
N MET A 62 3.82 13.07 -1.98
CA MET A 62 2.93 13.62 -0.96
C MET A 62 2.23 14.91 -1.43
N LYS A 63 2.96 15.80 -2.13
CA LYS A 63 2.38 17.02 -2.71
C LYS A 63 1.39 16.71 -3.83
N ARG A 64 1.69 15.73 -4.70
CA ARG A 64 0.80 15.31 -5.79
C ARG A 64 -0.47 14.65 -5.25
N LEU A 65 -0.35 13.81 -4.23
CA LEU A 65 -1.48 13.15 -3.56
C LEU A 65 -2.39 14.17 -2.88
N LYS A 66 -1.81 15.12 -2.13
CA LYS A 66 -2.57 16.23 -1.54
C LYS A 66 -3.29 17.05 -2.60
N LYS A 67 -2.59 17.47 -3.65
CA LYS A 67 -3.18 18.27 -4.73
C LYS A 67 -4.38 17.56 -5.35
N TRP A 68 -4.25 16.26 -5.64
CA TRP A 68 -5.35 15.48 -6.19
C TRP A 68 -6.54 15.37 -5.23
N LEU A 69 -6.31 15.17 -3.93
CA LEU A 69 -7.39 15.14 -2.93
C LEU A 69 -8.11 16.50 -2.82
N ASP A 70 -7.38 17.61 -2.93
CA ASP A 70 -7.96 18.95 -2.88
C ASP A 70 -8.82 19.27 -4.14
N GLU A 71 -8.48 18.69 -5.30
CA GLU A 71 -9.10 18.98 -6.60
C GLU A 71 -10.20 17.97 -7.01
N SER A 72 -10.11 16.71 -6.57
CA SER A 72 -11.00 15.63 -7.04
C SER A 72 -12.38 15.60 -6.35
N GLY A 73 -12.52 16.29 -5.22
CA GLY A 73 -13.70 16.15 -4.35
C GLY A 73 -13.76 14.80 -3.62
N PHE A 74 -12.69 14.01 -3.65
CA PHE A 74 -12.60 12.73 -2.93
C PHE A 74 -12.31 12.96 -1.44
N PHE A 75 -12.98 12.17 -0.59
CA PHE A 75 -12.82 12.27 0.87
C PHE A 75 -12.17 11.01 1.45
N ALA A 76 -10.85 11.06 1.65
CA ALA A 76 -10.09 9.98 2.29
C ALA A 76 -10.36 9.95 3.80
N HIS A 77 -10.78 8.79 4.31
CA HIS A 77 -11.19 8.61 5.71
C HIS A 77 -10.01 8.62 6.70
N MET A 78 -8.86 8.12 6.27
CA MET A 78 -7.73 7.79 7.14
C MET A 78 -6.48 8.56 6.71
N PRO A 79 -5.54 8.82 7.64
CA PRO A 79 -4.27 9.46 7.30
C PRO A 79 -3.46 8.60 6.33
N VAL A 80 -2.56 9.26 5.60
CA VAL A 80 -1.55 8.59 4.78
C VAL A 80 -0.43 8.13 5.70
N GLU A 81 -0.13 6.83 5.68
CA GLU A 81 0.97 6.25 6.44
C GLU A 81 2.28 6.45 5.66
N VAL A 82 3.36 6.82 6.35
CA VAL A 82 4.66 7.09 5.74
C VAL A 82 5.75 6.42 6.57
N ARG A 83 6.55 5.56 5.94
CA ARG A 83 7.63 4.80 6.61
C ARG A 83 8.87 4.74 5.73
N PHE A 84 10.04 5.06 6.30
CA PHE A 84 11.32 4.96 5.60
C PHE A 84 11.99 3.63 5.92
N VAL A 85 12.54 2.99 4.90
CA VAL A 85 13.24 1.70 5.02
C VAL A 85 14.52 1.76 4.21
N ALA A 86 15.63 1.30 4.80
CA ALA A 86 16.92 1.23 4.14
C ALA A 86 16.94 0.14 3.06
N LYS A 87 17.85 0.26 2.09
CA LYS A 87 18.06 -0.76 1.06
C LYS A 87 18.39 -2.14 1.65
N ASP A 88 17.97 -3.19 0.93
CA ASP A 88 18.35 -4.58 1.19
C ASP A 88 18.79 -5.31 -0.09
N ASP A 89 19.15 -6.58 0.04
CA ASP A 89 19.56 -7.48 -1.03
C ASP A 89 18.58 -8.67 -1.24
N ILE A 90 17.35 -8.54 -0.72
CA ILE A 90 16.31 -9.59 -0.81
C ILE A 90 15.61 -9.49 -2.17
N TYR A 91 15.62 -10.57 -2.95
CA TYR A 91 15.26 -10.57 -4.38
C TYR A 91 13.93 -9.88 -4.72
N MET A 92 12.90 -10.13 -3.92
CA MET A 92 11.56 -9.59 -4.13
C MET A 92 11.21 -8.47 -3.15
N SER A 93 12.16 -7.95 -2.38
CA SER A 93 11.89 -6.82 -1.50
C SER A 93 11.61 -5.54 -2.29
N PRO A 94 10.56 -4.76 -1.95
CA PRO A 94 10.37 -3.44 -2.50
C PRO A 94 11.58 -2.50 -2.28
N ALA A 95 12.40 -2.75 -1.25
CA ALA A 95 13.62 -2.01 -0.93
C ALA A 95 14.91 -2.58 -1.58
N PHE A 96 14.79 -3.60 -2.45
CA PHE A 96 15.97 -4.20 -3.10
C PHE A 96 16.82 -3.15 -3.82
N GLY A 97 18.07 -3.02 -3.37
CA GLY A 97 19.09 -2.16 -3.97
C GLY A 97 18.91 -0.65 -3.80
N ARG A 98 17.90 -0.17 -3.05
CA ARG A 98 17.66 1.28 -2.86
C ARG A 98 16.93 1.62 -1.57
N ASP A 99 17.25 2.77 -0.98
CA ASP A 99 16.48 3.31 0.13
C ASP A 99 15.09 3.73 -0.36
N VAL A 100 14.06 3.38 0.40
CA VAL A 100 12.68 3.61 0.00
C VAL A 100 11.86 4.31 1.08
N CYS A 101 10.78 4.92 0.62
CA CYS A 101 9.67 5.34 1.45
C CYS A 101 8.45 4.52 1.08
N PHE A 102 7.93 3.75 2.03
CA PHE A 102 6.59 3.19 1.95
C PHE A 102 5.59 4.30 2.22
N ILE A 103 4.60 4.42 1.34
CA ILE A 103 3.46 5.30 1.50
C ILE A 103 2.23 4.40 1.45
N GLY A 104 1.34 4.53 2.44
CA GLY A 104 0.14 3.71 2.58
C GLY A 104 -1.11 4.58 2.54
N ILE A 105 -2.09 4.18 1.73
CA ILE A 105 -3.42 4.79 1.71
C ILE A 105 -4.46 3.80 2.24
N ILE A 106 -5.37 4.32 3.04
CA ILE A 106 -6.34 3.52 3.78
C ILE A 106 -7.74 4.06 3.54
N MET A 107 -8.68 3.14 3.26
CA MET A 107 -10.10 3.44 3.22
C MET A 107 -10.84 2.62 4.28
N PHE A 108 -11.56 3.33 5.15
CA PHE A 108 -12.32 2.73 6.24
C PHE A 108 -13.45 1.85 5.71
N ARG A 109 -13.59 0.64 6.27
CA ARG A 109 -14.58 -0.37 5.84
C ARG A 109 -15.42 -0.84 7.03
N PRO A 110 -16.31 0.03 7.58
CA PRO A 110 -17.05 -0.30 8.79
C PRO A 110 -17.98 -1.49 8.57
N TYR A 111 -17.99 -2.45 9.50
CA TYR A 111 -18.83 -3.65 9.41
C TYR A 111 -18.73 -4.36 8.06
N ARG A 112 -17.54 -4.32 7.43
CA ARG A 112 -17.29 -4.88 6.09
C ARG A 112 -18.12 -4.26 4.97
N LYS A 113 -18.77 -3.11 5.21
CA LYS A 113 -19.52 -2.34 4.20
C LYS A 113 -18.58 -1.95 3.06
N PHE A 114 -19.03 -2.10 1.82
CA PHE A 114 -18.33 -1.56 0.67
C PHE A 114 -18.32 -0.03 0.73
N VAL A 115 -17.14 0.55 0.53
CA VAL A 115 -16.94 2.00 0.45
C VAL A 115 -16.19 2.27 -0.86
N PRO A 116 -16.72 3.11 -1.76
CA PRO A 116 -16.06 3.44 -3.01
C PRO A 116 -14.66 4.00 -2.77
N HIS A 117 -13.66 3.44 -3.46
CA HIS A 117 -12.25 3.81 -3.31
C HIS A 117 -11.46 3.75 -4.61
N GLU A 118 -12.08 3.34 -5.72
CA GLU A 118 -11.36 3.02 -6.96
C GLU A 118 -10.67 4.23 -7.57
N ASP A 119 -11.31 5.41 -7.62
CA ASP A 119 -10.70 6.62 -8.18
C ASP A 119 -9.42 7.01 -7.43
N PHE A 120 -9.46 6.91 -6.10
CA PHE A 120 -8.31 7.20 -5.26
C PHE A 120 -7.20 6.18 -5.46
N TRP A 121 -7.54 4.89 -5.55
CA TRP A 121 -6.58 3.81 -5.78
C TRP A 121 -5.96 3.87 -7.17
N ASN A 122 -6.74 4.16 -8.21
CA ASN A 122 -6.25 4.26 -9.58
C ASN A 122 -5.25 5.42 -9.69
N PHE A 123 -5.63 6.61 -9.22
CA PHE A 123 -4.71 7.75 -9.21
C PHE A 123 -3.44 7.46 -8.40
N TYR A 124 -3.60 6.85 -7.22
CA TYR A 124 -2.50 6.51 -6.35
C TYR A 124 -1.56 5.49 -6.99
N GLU A 125 -2.06 4.37 -7.49
CA GLU A 125 -1.24 3.33 -8.15
C GLU A 125 -0.51 3.89 -9.37
N ASP A 126 -1.18 4.69 -10.20
CA ASP A 126 -0.57 5.34 -11.36
C ASP A 126 0.56 6.30 -10.95
N LEU A 127 0.33 7.12 -9.91
CA LEU A 127 1.35 8.01 -9.38
C LEU A 127 2.55 7.22 -8.84
N MET A 128 2.32 6.18 -8.03
CA MET A 128 3.38 5.37 -7.43
C MET A 128 4.18 4.63 -8.50
N PHE A 129 3.51 4.07 -9.52
CA PHE A 129 4.16 3.41 -10.64
C PHE A 129 5.00 4.40 -11.46
N SER A 130 4.47 5.60 -11.75
CA SER A 130 5.17 6.64 -12.55
C SER A 130 6.51 7.08 -11.94
N VAL A 131 6.66 6.98 -10.61
CA VAL A 131 7.89 7.34 -9.91
C VAL A 131 8.84 6.16 -9.70
N GLY A 132 8.55 5.01 -10.31
CA GLY A 132 9.34 3.78 -10.19
C GLY A 132 9.08 3.05 -8.87
N GLY A 133 7.88 3.17 -8.32
CA GLY A 133 7.46 2.48 -7.11
C GLY A 133 7.30 0.97 -7.31
N ARG A 134 7.36 0.24 -6.19
CA ARG A 134 7.14 -1.21 -6.10
C ARG A 134 6.00 -1.47 -5.11
N PRO A 135 5.00 -2.30 -5.43
CA PRO A 135 3.88 -2.56 -4.53
C PRO A 135 4.34 -3.34 -3.29
N HIS A 136 3.71 -3.10 -2.14
CA HIS A 136 3.86 -3.92 -0.96
C HIS A 136 3.13 -5.26 -1.17
N TRP A 137 3.85 -6.39 -1.11
CA TRP A 137 3.29 -7.73 -1.39
C TRP A 137 2.08 -8.11 -0.52
N ALA A 138 2.05 -7.71 0.75
CA ALA A 138 0.92 -7.94 1.64
C ALA A 138 -0.30 -7.02 1.42
N LYS A 139 -0.27 -6.09 0.46
CA LYS A 139 -1.33 -5.11 0.20
C LYS A 139 -1.87 -5.22 -1.22
N ALA A 140 -3.00 -4.58 -1.48
CA ALA A 140 -3.63 -4.62 -2.80
C ALA A 140 -2.76 -3.93 -3.87
N HIS A 141 -2.68 -4.53 -5.06
CA HIS A 141 -2.15 -3.90 -6.26
C HIS A 141 -2.63 -4.63 -7.52
N LYS A 142 -2.69 -3.92 -8.65
CA LYS A 142 -3.17 -4.48 -9.94
C LYS A 142 -2.07 -5.04 -10.84
N LEU A 143 -0.79 -4.85 -10.51
CA LEU A 143 0.32 -5.32 -11.35
C LEU A 143 0.28 -6.84 -11.58
N GLY A 144 0.44 -7.23 -12.85
CA GLY A 144 0.67 -8.61 -13.27
C GLY A 144 2.16 -8.92 -13.51
N SER A 145 2.45 -10.19 -13.80
CA SER A 145 3.81 -10.71 -13.93
C SER A 145 4.74 -9.92 -14.85
N GLN A 146 4.26 -9.49 -16.02
CA GLN A 146 5.09 -8.72 -16.95
C GLN A 146 5.53 -7.36 -16.39
N ALA A 147 4.65 -6.68 -15.64
CA ALA A 147 5.00 -5.40 -15.02
C ALA A 147 5.95 -5.61 -13.83
N LEU A 148 5.71 -6.65 -13.03
CA LEU A 148 6.56 -7.01 -11.89
C LEU A 148 7.98 -7.41 -12.33
N ARG A 149 8.08 -8.21 -13.40
CA ARG A 149 9.37 -8.60 -14.01
C ARG A 149 10.22 -7.41 -14.43
N LYS A 150 9.60 -6.30 -14.84
CA LYS A 150 10.31 -5.07 -15.23
C LYS A 150 10.87 -4.28 -14.03
N ILE A 151 10.22 -4.35 -12.87
CA ILE A 151 10.58 -3.52 -11.70
C ILE A 151 11.43 -4.26 -10.65
N TYR A 152 11.49 -5.59 -10.72
CA TYR A 152 12.30 -6.45 -9.86
C TYR A 152 13.44 -7.11 -10.66
N PRO A 153 14.71 -6.72 -10.43
CA PRO A 153 15.85 -7.24 -11.20
C PRO A 153 16.01 -8.76 -11.12
N ASN A 154 15.77 -9.35 -9.93
CA ASN A 154 15.97 -10.77 -9.66
C ASN A 154 14.68 -11.59 -9.81
N PHE A 155 13.71 -11.08 -10.58
CA PHE A 155 12.39 -11.70 -10.70
C PHE A 155 12.46 -13.14 -11.25
N ASP A 156 13.23 -13.35 -12.31
CA ASP A 156 13.35 -14.67 -12.93
C ASP A 156 14.19 -15.63 -12.07
N ASP A 157 15.22 -15.13 -11.38
CA ASP A 157 16.00 -15.92 -10.44
C ASP A 157 15.15 -16.41 -9.27
N PHE A 158 14.31 -15.53 -8.72
CA PHE A 158 13.35 -15.90 -7.68
C PHE A 158 12.38 -16.99 -8.17
N ARG A 159 11.81 -16.81 -9.37
CA ARG A 159 10.95 -17.84 -9.98
C ARG A 159 11.65 -19.18 -10.16
N ASN A 160 12.90 -19.15 -10.62
CA ASN A 160 13.71 -20.37 -10.81
C ASN A 160 13.93 -21.11 -9.49
N VAL A 161 14.18 -20.39 -8.39
CA VAL A 161 14.28 -21.00 -7.05
C VAL A 161 12.95 -21.63 -6.63
N CYS A 162 11.84 -20.90 -6.78
CA CYS A 162 10.52 -21.43 -6.45
C CYS A 162 10.18 -22.69 -7.25
N SER A 163 10.44 -22.70 -8.57
CA SER A 163 10.16 -23.87 -9.42
C SER A 163 11.03 -25.09 -9.09
N LYS A 164 12.23 -24.89 -8.54
CA LYS A 164 13.09 -26.00 -8.06
C LYS A 164 12.61 -26.57 -6.73
N LEU A 165 12.12 -25.72 -5.83
CA LEU A 165 11.71 -26.13 -4.48
C LEU A 165 10.27 -26.65 -4.41
N ASP A 166 9.39 -26.15 -5.29
CA ASP A 166 7.99 -26.56 -5.38
C ASP A 166 7.59 -26.87 -6.84
N PRO A 167 8.15 -27.94 -7.44
CA PRO A 167 7.84 -28.32 -8.82
C PRO A 167 6.36 -28.72 -8.99
N GLY A 168 5.71 -29.17 -7.92
CA GLY A 168 4.29 -29.50 -7.89
C GLY A 168 3.35 -28.30 -7.72
N ARG A 169 3.89 -27.09 -7.51
CA ARG A 169 3.13 -25.85 -7.29
C ARG A 169 2.13 -25.93 -6.12
N LEU A 170 2.46 -26.68 -5.06
CA LEU A 170 1.61 -26.83 -3.88
C LEU A 170 1.33 -25.49 -3.19
N PHE A 171 2.27 -24.55 -3.24
CA PHE A 171 2.19 -23.25 -2.55
C PHE A 171 1.74 -22.10 -3.45
N VAL A 172 1.16 -22.39 -4.61
CA VAL A 172 0.68 -21.37 -5.55
C VAL A 172 -0.82 -21.12 -5.38
N ASN A 173 -1.20 -19.84 -5.31
CA ASN A 173 -2.60 -19.38 -5.29
C ASN A 173 -2.85 -18.39 -6.44
N ASP A 174 -4.11 -17.99 -6.66
CA ASP A 174 -4.51 -17.06 -7.74
C ASP A 174 -3.67 -15.78 -7.79
N TYR A 175 -3.26 -15.26 -6.62
CA TYR A 175 -2.40 -14.09 -6.54
C TYR A 175 -1.02 -14.38 -7.13
N LEU A 176 -0.39 -15.50 -6.75
CA LEU A 176 0.91 -15.93 -7.25
C LEU A 176 0.85 -16.36 -8.72
N GLU A 177 -0.27 -16.91 -9.18
CA GLU A 177 -0.48 -17.17 -10.61
C GLU A 177 -0.48 -15.86 -11.41
N ARG A 178 -1.28 -14.86 -10.99
CA ARG A 178 -1.32 -13.56 -11.66
C ARG A 178 0.05 -12.85 -11.65
N THR A 179 0.79 -12.95 -10.55
CA THR A 179 1.97 -12.10 -10.29
C THR A 179 3.30 -12.77 -10.62
N LEU A 180 3.51 -14.04 -10.28
CA LEU A 180 4.80 -14.71 -10.44
C LEU A 180 4.76 -15.81 -11.48
N PHE A 181 3.68 -16.58 -11.54
CA PHE A 181 3.60 -17.78 -12.37
C PHE A 181 2.36 -17.77 -13.29
N PRO A 182 2.24 -16.78 -14.19
CA PRO A 182 1.09 -16.71 -15.09
C PRO A 182 1.00 -17.99 -15.90
N PRO A 183 -0.20 -18.55 -16.10
CA PRO A 183 -0.36 -19.71 -16.96
C PRO A 183 0.19 -19.38 -18.34
N GLU A 184 0.91 -20.33 -18.93
CA GLU A 184 1.37 -20.18 -20.31
C GLU A 184 0.14 -19.98 -21.19
N LYS A 185 0.12 -18.90 -21.98
CA LYS A 185 -0.91 -18.75 -23.00
C LYS A 185 -0.74 -19.91 -23.96
N VAL A 186 -1.67 -20.85 -23.94
CA VAL A 186 -1.84 -21.80 -25.04
C VAL A 186 -2.11 -20.94 -26.27
N MET A 187 -1.16 -20.88 -27.20
CA MET A 187 -1.41 -20.30 -28.52
C MET A 187 -2.33 -21.28 -29.25
N THR A 188 -3.64 -21.04 -29.15
CA THR A 188 -4.64 -21.61 -30.07
C THR A 188 -4.82 -20.69 -31.27
#